data_AF-K7WT59-F1
#
_entry.id   AF-K7WT59-F1
#
_cell.length_a   1.000
_cell.length_b   1.000
_cell.length_c   1.000
_cell.angle_alpha   90.00
_cell.angle_beta   90.00
_cell.angle_gamma   90.00
#
_symmetry.space_group_name_H-M   'P 1'
#
loop_
_entity.id
_entity.type
_entity.pdbx_description
1 polymer ?
#
loop_
_entity_poly.entity_id
_entity_poly.type
_entity_poly.pdbx_seq_one_letter_code
_entity_poly.pdbx_strand_id
1 'polypeptide(L)'
;WQENKSWNAHFTEHKSQGVVVLWNENKQQGFTNNLKRANQAFLPASTFKIPNSLIALDLGVVKDEHQVFKWDGQTRDIAAWNRDHDLITAMKYSVVPVYQEFARQIGEARMSKMLHAFDYGNEDISGNVDSFWLDGGIRI
;
A
#
# COMPACT_ATOMS: atom_id res chain seq x y z
N TRP A 1 4.47 11.39 21.81
CA TRP A 1 5.45 10.48 21.17
C TRP A 1 6.58 10.17 22.13
N GLN A 2 7.01 8.91 22.19
CA GLN A 2 8.15 8.45 23.00
C GLN A 2 9.05 7.54 22.18
N GLU A 3 10.37 7.67 22.36
CA GLU A 3 11.36 6.80 21.70
C GLU A 3 11.82 5.68 22.65
N ASN A 4 11.64 4.43 22.26
CA ASN A 4 12.11 3.25 22.96
C ASN A 4 13.22 2.54 22.17
N LYS A 5 14.47 2.96 22.39
CA LYS A 5 15.64 2.41 21.68
C LYS A 5 15.93 0.95 22.00
N SER A 6 15.34 0.35 23.06
CA SER A 6 15.57 -1.06 23.39
C SER A 6 15.13 -2.01 22.27
N TRP A 7 14.10 -1.63 21.50
CA TRP A 7 13.60 -2.41 20.36
C TRP A 7 14.63 -2.55 19.22
N ASN A 8 15.69 -1.72 19.19
CA ASN A 8 16.79 -1.87 18.24
C ASN A 8 17.52 -3.20 18.40
N ALA A 9 17.43 -3.85 19.56
CA ALA A 9 17.98 -5.19 19.79
C ALA A 9 17.39 -6.22 18.82
N HIS A 10 16.07 -6.22 18.61
CA HIS A 10 15.39 -7.13 17.67
C HIS A 10 15.87 -6.95 16.23
N PHE A 11 16.16 -5.71 15.82
CA PHE A 11 16.72 -5.47 14.49
C PHE A 11 18.17 -5.95 14.39
N THR A 12 18.99 -5.66 15.41
CA THR A 12 20.42 -5.99 15.42
C THR A 12 20.66 -7.50 15.47
N GLU A 13 19.83 -8.24 16.23
CA GLU A 13 19.84 -9.70 16.29
C GLU A 13 19.70 -10.34 14.89
N HIS A 14 18.94 -9.71 14.00
CA HIS A 14 18.74 -10.15 12.62
C HIS A 14 19.62 -9.39 11.60
N LYS A 15 20.72 -8.76 12.05
CA LYS A 15 21.62 -7.96 11.21
C LYS A 15 20.89 -6.92 10.35
N SER A 16 19.83 -6.34 10.90
CA SER A 16 18.88 -5.49 10.19
C SER A 16 18.86 -4.08 10.79
N GLN A 17 18.34 -3.13 10.01
CA GLN A 17 18.03 -1.78 10.47
C GLN A 17 16.64 -1.39 9.98
N GLY A 18 15.77 -0.98 10.89
CA GLY A 18 14.41 -0.57 10.55
C GLY A 18 13.78 0.28 11.63
N VAL A 19 12.50 0.57 11.42
CA VAL A 19 11.67 1.31 12.36
C VAL A 19 10.39 0.52 12.61
N VAL A 20 9.96 0.48 13.88
CA VAL A 20 8.62 0.07 14.29
C VAL A 20 7.97 1.27 14.93
N VAL A 21 6.72 1.53 14.56
CA VAL A 21 5.88 2.57 15.16
C VAL A 21 4.63 1.87 15.72
N LEU A 22 4.34 2.11 16.99
CA LEU A 22 3.13 1.62 17.65
C LEU A 22 2.32 2.81 18.13
N TRP A 23 1.01 2.74 17.93
CA TRP A 23 0.06 3.73 18.45
C TRP A 23 -0.93 3.05 19.39
N ASN A 24 -1.00 3.53 20.63
CA ASN A 24 -2.00 3.09 21.59
C ASN A 24 -3.21 4.04 21.50
N GLU A 25 -4.29 3.55 20.88
CA GLU A 25 -5.50 4.33 20.64
C GLU A 25 -6.17 4.80 21.95
N ASN A 26 -6.31 3.90 22.93
CA ASN A 26 -6.96 4.21 24.21
C ASN A 26 -6.26 5.33 24.99
N LYS A 27 -4.94 5.45 24.84
CA LYS A 27 -4.12 6.44 25.56
C LYS A 27 -3.69 7.62 24.69
N GLN A 28 -3.96 7.59 23.38
CA GLN A 28 -3.44 8.55 22.41
C GLN A 28 -1.91 8.70 22.53
N GLN A 29 -1.21 7.55 22.63
CA GLN A 29 0.23 7.51 22.86
C GLN A 29 0.96 6.74 21.77
N GLY A 30 1.88 7.42 21.08
CA GLY A 30 2.78 6.84 20.08
C GLY A 30 4.16 6.49 20.63
N PHE A 31 4.67 5.33 20.23
CA PHE A 31 5.97 4.79 20.60
C PHE A 31 6.74 4.32 19.35
N THR A 32 8.05 4.55 19.29
CA THR A 32 8.90 4.06 18.19
C THR A 32 10.33 3.82 18.64
N ASN A 33 11.11 3.01 17.93
CA ASN A 33 12.54 2.85 18.20
C ASN A 33 13.42 3.94 17.55
N ASN A 34 12.88 4.70 16.59
CA ASN A 34 13.61 5.72 15.84
C ASN A 34 12.66 6.78 15.29
N LEU A 35 12.49 7.90 16.01
CA LEU A 35 11.60 9.00 15.64
C LEU A 35 11.98 9.64 14.30
N LYS A 36 13.27 9.75 14.00
CA LYS A 36 13.72 10.35 12.73
C LYS A 36 13.29 9.49 11.55
N ARG A 37 13.53 8.17 11.61
CA ARG A 37 13.14 7.23 10.55
C ARG A 37 11.63 7.01 10.49
N ALA A 38 10.93 7.12 11.62
CA ALA A 38 9.46 7.04 11.67
C ALA A 38 8.78 8.16 10.88
N ASN A 39 9.43 9.31 10.72
CA ASN A 39 8.92 10.44 9.94
C ASN A 39 9.62 10.59 8.57
N GLN A 40 10.40 9.58 8.16
CA GLN A 40 11.00 9.55 6.83
C GLN A 40 10.05 8.84 5.87
N ALA A 41 9.73 9.52 4.76
CA ALA A 41 8.79 8.98 3.79
C ALA A 41 9.47 8.06 2.75
N PHE A 42 8.78 7.00 2.35
CA PHE A 42 9.22 5.98 1.40
C PHE A 42 8.13 5.67 0.36
N LEU A 43 8.50 4.98 -0.72
CA LEU A 43 7.50 4.39 -1.62
C LEU A 43 6.62 3.40 -0.82
N PRO A 44 5.28 3.49 -0.92
CA PRO A 44 4.37 2.63 -0.19
C PRO A 44 4.40 1.17 -0.71
N ALA A 45 4.80 0.95 -1.96
CA ALA A 45 4.75 -0.35 -2.62
C ALA A 45 3.37 -1.01 -2.42
N SER A 46 3.32 -2.29 -2.02
CA SER A 46 2.05 -3.01 -1.86
C SER A 46 1.18 -2.54 -0.69
N THR A 47 1.66 -1.67 0.21
CA THR A 47 0.77 -1.06 1.22
C THR A 47 -0.29 -0.14 0.57
N PHE A 48 0.01 0.40 -0.62
CA PHE A 48 -0.92 1.20 -1.42
C PHE A 48 -2.17 0.43 -1.88
N LYS A 49 -2.17 -0.91 -1.79
CA LYS A 49 -3.36 -1.72 -2.06
C LYS A 49 -4.53 -1.36 -1.13
N ILE A 50 -4.27 -0.80 0.04
CA ILE A 50 -5.30 -0.32 0.96
C ILE A 50 -6.08 0.85 0.33
N PRO A 51 -5.48 2.03 0.06
CA PRO A 51 -6.22 3.13 -0.56
C PRO A 51 -6.73 2.78 -1.96
N ASN A 52 -5.98 2.01 -2.76
CA ASN A 52 -6.45 1.60 -4.09
C ASN A 52 -7.74 0.74 -4.01
N SER A 53 -7.84 -0.17 -3.04
CA SER A 53 -9.08 -0.95 -2.84
C SER A 53 -10.25 -0.07 -2.42
N LEU A 54 -10.04 0.88 -1.50
CA LEU A 54 -11.08 1.81 -1.04
C LEU A 54 -11.63 2.61 -2.22
N ILE A 55 -10.75 3.17 -3.05
CA ILE A 55 -11.13 3.97 -4.21
C ILE A 55 -11.85 3.12 -5.26
N ALA A 56 -11.36 1.91 -5.54
CA ALA A 56 -11.97 1.02 -6.51
C ALA A 56 -13.39 0.59 -6.09
N LEU A 57 -13.61 0.33 -4.80
CA LEU A 57 -14.94 0.03 -4.24
C LEU A 57 -15.88 1.24 -4.32
N ASP A 58 -15.43 2.42 -3.87
CA ASP A 58 -16.25 3.63 -3.83
C ASP A 58 -16.70 4.10 -5.21
N LEU A 59 -15.84 3.92 -6.22
CA LEU A 59 -16.14 4.24 -7.62
C LEU A 59 -16.88 3.13 -8.38
N GLY A 60 -17.12 1.97 -7.74
CA GLY A 60 -17.76 0.81 -8.37
C GLY A 60 -16.91 0.11 -9.44
N VAL A 61 -15.59 0.38 -9.50
CA VAL A 61 -14.63 -0.39 -10.30
C VAL A 61 -14.56 -1.82 -9.80
N VAL A 62 -14.64 -1.98 -8.47
CA VAL A 62 -14.86 -3.25 -7.80
C VAL A 62 -16.25 -3.21 -7.16
N LYS A 63 -17.10 -4.17 -7.52
CA LYS A 63 -18.48 -4.27 -7.03
C LYS A 63 -18.53 -4.65 -5.54
N ASP A 64 -17.79 -5.68 -5.18
CA ASP A 64 -17.68 -6.24 -3.83
C ASP A 64 -16.45 -7.16 -3.77
N GLU A 65 -16.20 -7.76 -2.62
CA GLU A 65 -15.05 -8.63 -2.40
C GLU A 65 -15.14 -9.98 -3.13
N HIS A 66 -16.29 -10.34 -3.71
CA HIS A 66 -16.55 -11.60 -4.40
C HIS A 66 -16.44 -11.49 -5.92
N GLN A 67 -16.35 -10.28 -6.48
CA GLN A 67 -16.13 -10.09 -7.91
C GLN A 67 -14.86 -10.80 -8.35
N VAL A 68 -14.98 -11.64 -9.38
CA VAL A 68 -13.84 -12.36 -9.96
C VAL A 68 -13.13 -11.47 -10.99
N PHE A 69 -11.86 -11.22 -10.76
CA PHE A 69 -10.89 -10.65 -11.67
C PHE A 69 -10.16 -11.79 -12.39
N LYS A 70 -10.49 -11.98 -13.67
CA LYS A 70 -9.91 -13.05 -14.48
C LYS A 70 -8.42 -12.81 -14.69
N TRP A 71 -7.64 -13.89 -14.66
CA TRP A 71 -6.25 -13.86 -15.07
C TRP A 71 -6.14 -13.44 -16.54
N ASP A 72 -5.16 -12.60 -16.82
CA ASP A 72 -4.91 -12.06 -18.17
C ASP A 72 -4.17 -13.03 -19.11
N GLY A 73 -3.88 -14.24 -18.63
CA GLY A 73 -3.17 -15.27 -19.39
C GLY A 73 -1.65 -15.08 -19.47
N GLN A 74 -1.10 -14.02 -18.86
CA GLN A 74 0.34 -13.79 -18.84
C GLN A 74 0.96 -14.47 -17.62
N THR A 75 1.79 -15.48 -17.85
CA THR A 75 2.53 -16.18 -16.79
C THR A 75 3.61 -15.26 -16.24
N ARG A 76 3.54 -14.99 -14.94
CA ARG A 76 4.50 -14.20 -14.18
C ARG A 76 5.25 -15.07 -13.18
N ASP A 77 6.37 -14.56 -12.66
CA ASP A 77 7.26 -15.30 -11.76
C ASP A 77 6.59 -15.76 -10.46
N ILE A 78 5.61 -14.98 -9.98
CA ILE A 78 4.87 -15.31 -8.76
C ILE A 78 3.69 -16.21 -9.13
N ALA A 79 3.86 -17.51 -8.92
CA ALA A 79 2.86 -18.53 -9.26
C ALA A 79 1.45 -18.21 -8.73
N ALA A 80 1.36 -17.60 -7.54
CA ALA A 80 0.09 -17.25 -6.93
C ALA A 80 -0.71 -16.20 -7.72
N TRP A 81 -0.09 -15.41 -8.61
CA TRP A 81 -0.71 -14.39 -9.46
C TRP A 81 -1.32 -14.97 -10.75
N ASN A 82 -0.94 -16.19 -11.13
CA ASN A 82 -1.30 -16.78 -12.42
C ASN A 82 -2.62 -17.56 -12.34
N ARG A 83 -3.66 -16.92 -11.82
CA ARG A 83 -5.01 -17.47 -11.65
C ARG A 83 -6.02 -16.34 -11.46
N ASP A 84 -7.30 -16.69 -11.58
CA ASP A 84 -8.38 -15.78 -11.25
C ASP A 84 -8.33 -15.42 -9.75
N HIS A 85 -8.69 -14.18 -9.45
CA HIS A 85 -8.67 -13.63 -8.11
C HIS A 85 -9.97 -12.91 -7.77
N ASP A 86 -10.25 -12.82 -6.49
CA ASP A 86 -11.22 -11.90 -5.90
C ASP A 86 -10.46 -10.82 -5.09
N LEU A 87 -11.15 -9.87 -4.45
CA LEU A 87 -10.44 -8.78 -3.75
C LEU A 87 -9.63 -9.29 -2.56
N ILE A 88 -10.17 -10.30 -1.85
CA ILE A 88 -9.54 -10.92 -0.68
C ILE A 88 -8.23 -11.60 -1.08
N THR A 89 -8.23 -12.41 -2.13
CA THR A 89 -7.06 -13.12 -2.60
C THR A 89 -6.08 -12.21 -3.33
N ALA A 90 -6.55 -11.20 -4.08
CA ALA A 90 -5.69 -10.20 -4.70
C ALA A 90 -4.88 -9.42 -3.64
N MET A 91 -5.51 -9.03 -2.53
CA MET A 91 -4.82 -8.39 -1.42
C MET A 91 -3.87 -9.37 -0.70
N LYS A 92 -4.36 -10.54 -0.33
CA LYS A 92 -3.59 -11.57 0.40
C LYS A 92 -2.31 -11.99 -0.32
N TYR A 93 -2.37 -12.16 -1.64
CA TYR A 93 -1.23 -12.56 -2.47
C TYR A 93 -0.51 -11.37 -3.13
N SER A 94 -0.87 -10.14 -2.74
CA SER A 94 -0.29 -8.90 -3.27
C SER A 94 -0.24 -8.87 -4.80
N VAL A 95 -1.32 -9.29 -5.46
CA VAL A 95 -1.41 -9.49 -6.92
C VAL A 95 -1.35 -8.15 -7.64
N VAL A 96 -0.15 -7.73 -8.04
CA VAL A 96 0.09 -6.42 -8.67
C VAL A 96 -0.78 -6.21 -9.92
N PRO A 97 -0.85 -7.16 -10.89
CA PRO A 97 -1.59 -6.93 -12.14
C PRO A 97 -3.08 -6.56 -11.95
N VAL A 98 -3.73 -7.15 -10.95
CA VAL A 98 -5.13 -6.83 -10.59
C VAL A 98 -5.27 -5.38 -10.14
N TYR A 99 -4.36 -4.92 -9.26
CA TYR A 99 -4.38 -3.53 -8.76
C TYR A 99 -3.92 -2.50 -9.80
N GLN A 100 -3.08 -2.90 -10.77
CA GLN A 100 -2.77 -2.07 -11.92
C GLN A 100 -4.00 -1.85 -12.79
N GLU A 101 -4.82 -2.88 -12.97
CA GLU A 101 -6.08 -2.76 -13.70
C GLU A 101 -7.09 -1.86 -12.98
N PHE A 102 -7.20 -1.96 -11.65
CA PHE A 102 -8.01 -1.01 -10.88
C PHE A 102 -7.54 0.42 -11.08
N ALA A 103 -6.23 0.67 -10.99
CA ALA A 103 -5.68 2.01 -11.15
C ALA A 103 -5.93 2.59 -12.56
N ARG A 104 -5.83 1.77 -13.62
CA ARG A 104 -6.20 2.19 -14.98
C ARG A 104 -7.68 2.53 -15.10
N GLN A 105 -8.56 1.72 -14.50
CA GLN A 105 -9.99 1.97 -14.52
C GLN A 105 -10.42 3.15 -13.64
N ILE A 106 -9.71 3.44 -12.55
CA ILE A 106 -9.89 4.65 -11.72
C ILE A 106 -9.40 5.87 -12.50
N GLY A 107 -8.23 5.79 -13.13
CA GLY A 107 -7.62 6.88 -13.87
C GLY A 107 -7.06 8.00 -12.98
N GLU A 108 -6.16 8.78 -13.55
CA GLU A 108 -5.31 9.74 -12.84
C GLU A 108 -6.11 10.80 -12.06
N ALA A 109 -7.08 11.45 -12.71
CA ALA A 109 -7.84 12.54 -12.11
C ALA A 109 -8.62 12.12 -10.86
N ARG A 110 -9.24 10.93 -10.89
CA ARG A 110 -9.97 10.40 -9.72
C ARG A 110 -9.00 9.90 -8.65
N MET A 111 -7.90 9.26 -9.05
CA MET A 111 -6.87 8.82 -8.11
C MET A 111 -6.29 9.99 -7.33
N SER A 112 -5.83 11.05 -8.01
CA SER A 112 -5.28 12.25 -7.37
C SER A 112 -6.28 12.90 -6.42
N LYS A 113 -7.54 13.08 -6.86
CA LYS A 113 -8.59 13.65 -6.01
C LYS A 113 -8.81 12.84 -4.73
N MET A 114 -8.81 11.51 -4.83
CA MET A 114 -9.04 10.64 -3.67
C MET A 114 -7.85 10.59 -2.73
N LEU A 115 -6.61 10.58 -3.25
CA LEU A 115 -5.43 10.63 -2.38
C LEU A 115 -5.33 11.95 -1.63
N HIS A 116 -5.69 13.07 -2.27
CA HIS A 116 -5.84 14.35 -1.59
C HIS A 116 -6.92 14.30 -0.50
N ALA A 117 -8.08 13.70 -0.79
CA ALA A 117 -9.15 13.55 0.20
C ALA A 117 -8.76 12.63 1.39
N PHE A 118 -7.80 11.73 1.20
CA PHE A 118 -7.30 10.83 2.23
C PHE A 118 -6.13 11.38 3.05
N ASP A 119 -5.56 12.54 2.68
CA ASP A 119 -4.33 13.06 3.29
C ASP A 119 -3.20 12.00 3.25
N TYR A 120 -3.04 11.34 2.10
CA TYR A 120 -2.18 10.16 1.97
C TYR A 120 -0.75 10.53 1.55
N GLY A 121 0.12 10.71 2.54
CA GLY A 121 1.55 10.96 2.32
C GLY A 121 1.81 12.32 1.67
N ASN A 122 2.59 12.35 0.60
CA ASN A 122 2.81 13.57 -0.21
C ASN A 122 1.80 13.74 -1.35
N GLU A 123 0.79 12.85 -1.47
CA GLU A 123 -0.31 12.92 -2.44
C GLU A 123 0.09 12.92 -3.94
N ASP A 124 1.38 12.71 -4.23
CA ASP A 124 1.97 12.82 -5.55
C ASP A 124 1.79 11.54 -6.36
N ILE A 125 1.01 11.60 -7.44
CA ILE A 125 0.80 10.47 -8.36
C ILE A 125 1.64 10.56 -9.64
N SER A 126 2.65 11.42 -9.69
CA SER A 126 3.55 11.52 -10.84
C SER A 126 4.20 10.19 -11.17
N GLY A 127 4.30 9.90 -12.48
CA GLY A 127 4.64 8.58 -13.02
C GLY A 127 3.47 7.99 -13.81
N ASN A 128 3.44 6.68 -13.99
CA ASN A 128 2.30 6.01 -14.62
C ASN A 128 1.21 5.77 -13.57
N VAL A 129 -0.05 6.00 -13.94
CA VAL A 129 -1.20 5.81 -13.04
C VAL A 129 -1.28 4.39 -12.45
N ASP A 130 -0.74 3.39 -13.14
CA ASP A 130 -0.74 1.98 -12.74
C ASP A 130 0.61 1.49 -12.18
N SER A 131 1.56 2.38 -11.91
CA SER A 131 2.83 2.03 -11.27
C SER A 131 3.35 3.04 -10.27
N PHE A 132 2.74 4.22 -10.10
CA PHE A 132 3.31 5.30 -9.29
C PHE A 132 3.62 4.91 -7.83
N TRP A 133 2.92 3.93 -7.25
CA TRP A 133 3.21 3.40 -5.91
C TRP A 133 4.42 2.46 -5.83
N LEU A 134 4.93 2.01 -6.98
CA LEU A 134 6.10 1.15 -7.14
C LEU A 134 7.34 1.95 -7.53
N ASP A 135 7.19 2.93 -8.42
CA ASP A 135 8.31 3.64 -9.05
C ASP A 135 8.08 5.14 -9.29
N GLY A 136 6.95 5.70 -8.86
CA GLY A 136 6.59 7.10 -9.07
C GLY A 136 6.96 8.05 -7.92
N GLY A 137 6.25 9.17 -7.86
CA GLY A 137 6.50 10.28 -6.92
C GLY A 137 5.96 10.08 -5.50
N ILE A 138 4.97 9.20 -5.30
CA ILE A 138 4.29 9.06 -4.00
C ILE A 138 5.24 8.62 -2.88
N ARG A 139 5.17 9.28 -1.72
CA ARG A 139 5.94 8.94 -0.52
C ARG A 139 5.03 9.01 0.71
N ILE A 140 5.07 7.97 1.55
CA ILE A 140 4.40 7.90 2.87
C ILE A 140 5.39 7.67 3.99
#